data_AF-A0AAU8NF88-F1
#
_entry.id   AF-A0AAU8NF88-F1
#
_cell.length_a   1.000
_cell.length_b   1.000
_cell.length_c   1.000
_cell.angle_alpha   90.00
_cell.angle_beta   90.00
_cell.angle_gamma   90.00
#
_symmetry.space_group_name_H-M   'P 1'
#
loop_
_entity.id
_entity.type
_entity.pdbx_description
1 polymer ?
#
loop_
_entity_poly.entity_id
_entity_poly.type
_entity_poly.pdbx_seq_one_letter_code
_entity_poly.pdbx_strand_id
1 'polypeptide(L)'
;MQEVKLVVSYDDYEEGIRMETLLRDLAAKPEAAALESLIIGDWGQAYENSPQEFKDTLIELAPSFPALKQLFIGDMESEECEVSWIIQTNLAPILQAFPNLTSFVIKGSSGLELEPLRHSKLEELIIICGGLPKNVLSDIATAELPELRKLELYLGVVDYGFDGSLEDVQPLLEKGRFPKLEYLGLKNSEIQDEIAKAAAEAPILEQLQVLDFSEGTLSDEGAEALLASDKIKQLKHLNLSYHYMTDEMMLRWNQSGMSVDVSDQQESDEEDWRFPMLTE
;
A
#
# COMPACT_ATOMS: atom_id res chain seq x y z
N MET A 1 -13.47 2.17 -18.61
CA MET A 1 -12.77 3.06 -17.68
C MET A 1 -11.90 3.97 -18.48
N GLN A 2 -12.10 5.28 -18.36
CA GLN A 2 -11.21 6.26 -19.00
C GLN A 2 -10.07 6.53 -18.03
N GLU A 3 -8.85 6.21 -18.45
CA GLU A 3 -7.64 6.29 -17.65
C GLU A 3 -6.59 7.14 -18.35
N VAL A 4 -5.86 7.95 -17.57
CA VAL A 4 -4.74 8.76 -18.05
C VAL A 4 -3.59 8.62 -17.07
N LYS A 5 -2.39 8.32 -17.58
CA LYS A 5 -1.13 8.46 -16.84
C LYS A 5 -0.43 9.75 -17.26
N LEU A 6 -0.03 10.56 -16.30
CA LEU A 6 0.82 11.75 -16.50
C LEU A 6 2.20 11.46 -15.92
N VAL A 7 3.23 11.85 -16.67
CA VAL A 7 4.64 11.70 -16.30
C VAL A 7 5.37 12.96 -16.73
N VAL A 8 6.25 13.45 -15.88
CA VAL A 8 7.27 14.46 -16.18
C VAL A 8 8.60 13.80 -15.86
N SER A 9 9.34 13.44 -16.91
CA SER A 9 10.67 12.85 -16.74
C SER A 9 11.68 13.90 -16.26
N TYR A 10 12.88 13.45 -15.90
CA TYR A 10 14.01 14.35 -15.60
C TYR A 10 14.25 15.38 -16.71
N ASP A 11 14.30 14.93 -17.97
CA ASP A 11 14.55 15.81 -19.12
C ASP A 11 13.41 16.83 -19.31
N ASP A 12 12.15 16.39 -19.18
CA ASP A 12 10.98 17.28 -19.23
C ASP A 12 11.07 18.36 -18.15
N TYR A 13 11.47 17.97 -16.93
CA TYR A 13 11.61 18.88 -15.81
C TYR A 13 12.73 19.92 -16.05
N GLU A 14 13.87 19.51 -16.59
CA GLU A 14 14.96 20.42 -16.97
C GLU A 14 14.55 21.38 -18.10
N GLU A 15 13.67 20.95 -19.00
CA GLU A 15 13.09 21.80 -20.06
C GLU A 15 11.97 22.74 -19.55
N GLY A 16 11.62 22.67 -18.27
CA GLY A 16 10.62 23.55 -17.65
C GLY A 16 9.19 23.01 -17.69
N ILE A 17 8.98 21.75 -18.12
CA ILE A 17 7.69 21.08 -18.04
C ILE A 17 7.43 20.72 -16.57
N ARG A 18 6.18 20.90 -16.14
CA ARG A 18 5.75 20.69 -14.76
C ARG A 18 4.44 19.93 -14.74
N MET A 19 4.23 19.12 -13.70
CA MET A 19 3.05 18.26 -13.56
C MET A 19 1.76 19.11 -13.52
N GLU A 20 1.83 20.31 -12.94
CA GLU A 20 0.75 21.30 -12.88
C GLU A 20 0.29 21.73 -14.26
N THR A 21 1.23 21.91 -15.20
CA THR A 21 0.90 22.24 -16.58
C THR A 21 0.15 21.09 -17.24
N LEU A 22 0.62 19.85 -17.07
CA LEU A 22 -0.04 18.67 -17.60
C LEU A 22 -1.45 18.47 -17.01
N LEU A 23 -1.63 18.72 -15.71
CA LEU A 23 -2.92 18.66 -15.04
C LEU A 23 -3.89 19.72 -15.58
N ARG A 24 -3.43 20.95 -15.80
CA ARG A 24 -4.25 22.03 -16.37
C ARG A 24 -4.63 21.75 -17.82
N ASP A 25 -3.71 21.22 -18.60
CA ASP A 25 -3.97 20.80 -19.98
C ASP A 25 -4.96 19.63 -20.03
N LEU A 26 -4.85 18.68 -19.10
CA LEU A 26 -5.81 17.59 -18.96
C LEU A 26 -7.20 18.12 -18.58
N ALA A 27 -7.29 19.02 -17.59
CA ALA A 27 -8.55 19.61 -17.15
C ALA A 27 -9.27 20.45 -18.24
N ALA A 28 -8.50 21.04 -19.17
CA ALA A 28 -9.04 21.81 -20.28
C ALA A 28 -9.67 20.94 -21.39
N LYS A 29 -9.41 19.63 -21.39
CA LYS A 29 -9.94 18.70 -22.40
C LYS A 29 -11.42 18.38 -22.11
N PRO A 30 -12.28 18.28 -23.14
CA PRO A 30 -13.69 17.90 -22.97
C PRO A 30 -13.87 16.55 -22.25
N GLU A 31 -12.92 15.64 -22.42
CA GLU A 31 -12.97 14.29 -21.85
C GLU A 31 -12.58 14.25 -20.37
N ALA A 32 -12.07 15.35 -19.78
CA ALA A 32 -11.72 15.42 -18.36
C ALA A 32 -12.90 15.06 -17.45
N ALA A 33 -14.11 15.49 -17.84
CA ALA A 33 -15.32 15.25 -17.08
C ALA A 33 -15.70 13.76 -16.95
N ALA A 34 -15.21 12.92 -17.86
CA ALA A 34 -15.47 11.48 -17.92
C ALA A 34 -14.26 10.63 -17.45
N LEU A 35 -13.16 11.27 -17.05
CA LEU A 35 -11.98 10.57 -16.52
C LEU A 35 -12.34 9.82 -15.23
N GLU A 36 -12.08 8.50 -15.21
CA GLU A 36 -12.39 7.64 -14.06
C GLU A 36 -11.13 7.24 -13.27
N SER A 37 -9.97 7.20 -13.93
CA SER A 37 -8.69 6.84 -13.34
C SER A 37 -7.60 7.84 -13.75
N LEU A 38 -6.84 8.33 -12.77
CA LEU A 38 -5.69 9.20 -12.98
C LEU A 38 -4.47 8.57 -12.29
N ILE A 39 -3.40 8.39 -13.06
CA ILE A 39 -2.12 7.90 -12.58
C ILE A 39 -1.11 9.03 -12.71
N ILE A 40 -0.38 9.31 -11.64
CA ILE A 40 0.73 10.24 -11.60
C ILE A 40 1.99 9.38 -11.43
N GLY A 41 2.81 9.30 -12.48
CA GLY A 41 4.15 8.72 -12.43
C GLY A 41 5.17 9.74 -11.94
N ASP A 42 6.38 9.72 -12.50
CA ASP A 42 7.41 10.73 -12.18
C ASP A 42 6.87 12.15 -12.37
N TRP A 43 7.22 13.04 -11.45
CA TRP A 43 6.88 14.47 -11.45
C TRP A 43 8.10 15.37 -11.62
N GLY A 44 9.26 14.80 -11.94
CA GLY A 44 10.50 15.49 -12.17
C GLY A 44 11.33 15.59 -10.90
N GLN A 45 12.41 14.81 -10.86
CA GLN A 45 13.32 14.73 -9.69
C GLN A 45 12.55 14.37 -8.42
N ALA A 46 11.74 13.30 -8.47
CA ALA A 46 10.90 12.86 -7.35
C ALA A 46 11.68 12.49 -6.06
N TYR A 47 13.00 12.32 -6.17
CA TYR A 47 13.93 12.13 -5.06
C TYR A 47 14.41 13.44 -4.41
N GLU A 48 14.09 14.60 -4.99
CA GLU A 48 14.40 15.95 -4.47
C GLU A 48 13.14 16.78 -4.21
N ASN A 49 12.10 16.60 -5.03
CA ASN A 49 10.89 17.41 -5.00
C ASN A 49 9.69 16.60 -4.49
N SER A 50 8.99 17.15 -3.50
CA SER A 50 7.70 16.61 -3.05
C SER A 50 6.57 16.94 -4.03
N PRO A 51 5.45 16.19 -4.05
CA PRO A 51 4.29 16.46 -4.88
C PRO A 51 3.44 17.66 -4.45
N GLN A 52 3.92 18.52 -3.53
CA GLN A 52 3.13 19.60 -2.93
C GLN A 52 2.52 20.55 -3.97
N GLU A 53 3.29 21.00 -4.97
CA GLU A 53 2.83 22.00 -5.95
C GLU A 53 1.73 21.43 -6.86
N PHE A 54 1.90 20.20 -7.36
CA PHE A 54 0.88 19.57 -8.19
C PHE A 54 -0.30 19.03 -7.39
N LYS A 55 -0.11 18.64 -6.13
CA LYS A 55 -1.22 18.30 -5.23
C LYS A 55 -2.18 19.47 -5.10
N ASP A 56 -1.66 20.67 -4.85
CA ASP A 56 -2.48 21.88 -4.70
C ASP A 56 -3.21 22.20 -6.02
N THR A 57 -2.52 22.06 -7.15
CA THR A 57 -3.14 22.21 -8.49
C THR A 57 -4.21 21.15 -8.76
N LEU A 58 -3.99 19.89 -8.38
CA LEU A 58 -4.96 18.81 -8.54
C LEU A 58 -6.24 19.07 -7.72
N ILE A 59 -6.09 19.57 -6.48
CA ILE A 59 -7.20 19.97 -5.62
C ILE A 59 -7.98 21.15 -6.23
N GLU A 60 -7.27 22.17 -6.73
CA GLU A 60 -7.89 23.30 -7.43
C GLU A 60 -8.73 22.84 -8.63
N LEU A 61 -8.22 21.87 -9.39
CA LEU A 61 -8.84 21.35 -10.61
C LEU A 61 -9.88 20.25 -10.37
N ALA A 62 -10.08 19.79 -9.13
CA ALA A 62 -11.01 18.71 -8.80
C ALA A 62 -12.42 18.85 -9.42
N PRO A 63 -13.04 20.05 -9.53
CA PRO A 63 -14.34 20.22 -10.21
C PRO A 63 -14.35 19.80 -11.69
N SER A 64 -13.19 19.72 -12.34
CA SER A 64 -13.03 19.29 -13.74
C SER A 64 -13.04 17.76 -13.91
N PHE A 65 -12.89 17.00 -12.81
CA PHE A 65 -12.84 15.54 -12.81
C PHE A 65 -13.94 14.91 -11.93
N PRO A 66 -15.23 15.24 -12.14
CA PRO A 66 -16.34 14.76 -11.30
C PRO A 66 -16.53 13.23 -11.32
N ALA A 67 -16.03 12.55 -12.36
CA ALA A 67 -16.13 11.11 -12.52
C ALA A 67 -14.92 10.34 -11.95
N LEU A 68 -13.91 11.02 -11.41
CA LEU A 68 -12.69 10.37 -10.92
C LEU A 68 -13.00 9.46 -9.72
N LYS A 69 -12.58 8.20 -9.85
CA LYS A 69 -12.79 7.13 -8.87
C LYS A 69 -11.49 6.48 -8.41
N GLN A 70 -10.46 6.52 -9.26
CA GLN A 70 -9.17 5.91 -8.96
C GLN A 70 -8.06 6.95 -9.11
N LEU A 71 -7.16 6.98 -8.14
CA LEU A 71 -5.98 7.82 -8.16
C LEU A 71 -4.79 7.00 -7.71
N PHE A 72 -3.72 7.01 -8.50
CA PHE A 72 -2.44 6.43 -8.13
C PHE A 72 -1.39 7.54 -8.20
N ILE A 73 -0.73 7.84 -7.08
CA ILE A 73 0.40 8.78 -6.99
C ILE A 73 1.70 8.02 -6.77
N GLY A 74 2.69 8.28 -7.62
CA GLY A 74 4.04 7.73 -7.53
C GLY A 74 4.26 6.47 -8.35
N ASP A 75 3.47 6.24 -9.41
CA ASP A 75 3.61 5.07 -10.28
C ASP A 75 4.89 5.15 -11.14
N MET A 76 6.02 4.85 -10.50
CA MET A 76 7.37 4.97 -11.04
C MET A 76 8.05 3.60 -11.06
N GLU A 77 8.77 3.31 -12.13
CA GLU A 77 9.72 2.19 -12.17
C GLU A 77 11.02 2.55 -11.42
N SER A 78 11.80 1.54 -11.05
CA SER A 78 13.07 1.74 -10.33
C SER A 78 14.06 2.63 -11.10
N GLU A 79 14.03 2.59 -12.44
CA GLU A 79 14.88 3.41 -13.30
C GLU A 79 14.48 4.89 -13.30
N GLU A 80 13.23 5.20 -12.97
CA GLU A 80 12.73 6.57 -12.84
C GLU A 80 13.03 7.10 -11.43
N CYS A 81 12.63 6.34 -10.41
CA CYS A 81 12.93 6.61 -9.02
C CYS A 81 12.74 5.35 -8.18
N GLU A 82 13.79 4.91 -7.50
CA GLU A 82 13.71 3.89 -6.45
C GLU A 82 12.64 4.28 -5.40
N VAL A 83 11.84 3.30 -4.97
CA VAL A 83 10.66 3.53 -4.12
C VAL A 83 11.02 4.16 -2.77
N SER A 84 12.21 3.87 -2.25
CA SER A 84 12.72 4.43 -0.99
C SER A 84 13.04 5.93 -1.11
N TRP A 85 13.31 6.41 -2.32
CA TRP A 85 13.67 7.80 -2.59
C TRP A 85 12.48 8.68 -2.97
N ILE A 86 11.32 8.11 -3.31
CA ILE A 86 10.14 8.88 -3.70
C ILE A 86 9.66 9.75 -2.53
N ILE A 87 9.88 11.07 -2.63
CA ILE A 87 9.45 12.06 -1.64
C ILE A 87 7.95 12.34 -1.81
N GLN A 88 7.21 12.21 -0.72
CA GLN A 88 5.79 12.49 -0.63
C GLN A 88 5.52 13.77 0.19
N THR A 89 4.25 14.01 0.49
CA THR A 89 3.75 15.08 1.35
C THR A 89 2.49 14.60 2.06
N ASN A 90 1.79 15.48 2.78
CA ASN A 90 0.43 15.18 3.24
C ASN A 90 -0.56 15.10 2.07
N LEU A 91 -1.01 13.89 1.75
CA LEU A 91 -1.92 13.61 0.64
C LEU A 91 -3.40 13.55 1.05
N ALA A 92 -3.72 13.59 2.36
CA ALA A 92 -5.10 13.53 2.85
C ALA A 92 -6.04 14.61 2.28
N PRO A 93 -5.60 15.86 2.01
CA PRO A 93 -6.46 16.88 1.40
C PRO A 93 -7.05 16.48 0.05
N ILE A 94 -6.41 15.58 -0.70
CA ILE A 94 -6.93 15.07 -1.97
C ILE A 94 -8.24 14.33 -1.75
N LEU A 95 -8.35 13.51 -0.70
CA LEU A 95 -9.57 12.76 -0.41
C LEU A 95 -10.77 13.68 -0.16
N GLN A 96 -10.54 14.87 0.41
CA GLN A 96 -11.60 15.85 0.60
C GLN A 96 -12.03 16.51 -0.72
N ALA A 97 -11.09 16.69 -1.65
CA ALA A 97 -11.34 17.30 -2.96
C ALA A 97 -12.07 16.34 -3.93
N PHE A 98 -11.88 15.03 -3.80
CA PHE A 98 -12.45 14.00 -4.69
C PHE A 98 -13.46 13.09 -3.95
N PRO A 99 -14.70 13.55 -3.70
CA PRO A 99 -15.68 12.83 -2.87
C PRO A 99 -16.23 11.52 -3.49
N ASN A 100 -15.87 11.22 -4.74
CA ASN A 100 -16.26 10.01 -5.44
C ASN A 100 -15.12 8.98 -5.55
N LEU A 101 -13.95 9.27 -4.97
CA LEU A 101 -12.80 8.37 -5.01
C LEU A 101 -13.12 7.06 -4.26
N THR A 102 -12.90 5.94 -4.94
CA THR A 102 -13.10 4.58 -4.41
C THR A 102 -11.78 3.83 -4.24
N SER A 103 -10.74 4.18 -5.01
CA SER A 103 -9.40 3.60 -4.87
C SER A 103 -8.33 4.69 -4.81
N PHE A 104 -7.43 4.57 -3.84
CA PHE A 104 -6.28 5.45 -3.69
C PHE A 104 -5.02 4.61 -3.48
N VAL A 105 -4.08 4.71 -4.42
CA VAL A 105 -2.80 4.02 -4.39
C VAL A 105 -1.68 5.05 -4.26
N ILE A 106 -0.74 4.79 -3.37
CA ILE A 106 0.42 5.64 -3.11
C ILE A 106 1.67 4.76 -3.20
N LYS A 107 2.66 5.19 -3.98
CA LYS A 107 3.98 4.55 -4.01
C LYS A 107 5.04 5.56 -3.55
N GLY A 108 5.91 5.14 -2.65
CA GLY A 108 6.80 5.99 -1.87
C GLY A 108 6.18 6.47 -0.56
N SER A 109 6.99 6.57 0.49
CA SER A 109 6.56 6.93 1.85
C SER A 109 7.41 8.01 2.51
N SER A 110 8.51 8.45 1.88
CA SER A 110 9.42 9.45 2.44
C SER A 110 8.71 10.79 2.61
N GLY A 111 8.42 11.21 3.84
CA GLY A 111 7.65 12.43 4.12
C GLY A 111 6.14 12.31 3.89
N LEU A 112 5.62 11.08 3.75
CA LEU A 112 4.18 10.83 3.62
C LEU A 112 3.45 11.10 4.93
N GLU A 113 2.34 11.82 4.81
CA GLU A 113 1.34 12.00 5.88
C GLU A 113 -0.05 11.77 5.31
N LEU A 114 -0.96 11.27 6.14
CA LEU A 114 -2.36 11.06 5.77
C LEU A 114 -3.33 11.69 6.78
N GLU A 115 -2.87 12.56 7.68
CA GLU A 115 -3.74 13.19 8.67
C GLU A 115 -4.48 14.43 8.13
N PRO A 116 -5.83 14.54 8.25
CA PRO A 116 -6.77 13.54 8.74
C PRO A 116 -7.23 12.56 7.64
N LEU A 117 -7.11 11.25 7.88
CA LEU A 117 -7.46 10.23 6.90
C LEU A 117 -8.95 9.90 6.97
N ARG A 118 -9.75 10.58 6.15
CA ARG A 118 -11.22 10.44 6.18
C ARG A 118 -11.79 10.46 4.77
N HIS A 119 -12.64 9.49 4.45
CA HIS A 119 -13.36 9.47 3.18
C HIS A 119 -14.62 8.61 3.26
N SER A 120 -15.74 9.12 2.75
CA SER A 120 -17.04 8.44 2.87
C SER A 120 -17.29 7.30 1.89
N LYS A 121 -16.45 7.17 0.85
CA LYS A 121 -16.62 6.21 -0.24
C LYS A 121 -15.36 5.43 -0.62
N LEU A 122 -14.24 5.63 0.09
CA LEU A 122 -13.00 4.96 -0.27
C LEU A 122 -13.15 3.47 0.08
N GLU A 123 -12.96 2.62 -0.91
CA GLU A 123 -13.08 1.16 -0.81
C GLU A 123 -11.71 0.48 -0.81
N GLU A 124 -10.70 1.10 -1.40
CA GLU A 124 -9.33 0.58 -1.49
C GLU A 124 -8.30 1.66 -1.13
N LEU A 125 -7.36 1.28 -0.25
CA LEU A 125 -6.16 2.04 0.06
C LEU A 125 -4.94 1.11 -0.05
N ILE A 126 -3.98 1.47 -0.89
CA ILE A 126 -2.73 0.72 -1.09
C ILE A 126 -1.56 1.67 -0.90
N ILE A 127 -0.58 1.27 -0.07
CA ILE A 127 0.68 2.00 0.12
C ILE A 127 1.84 1.06 -0.18
N ILE A 128 2.64 1.42 -1.18
CA ILE A 128 3.78 0.66 -1.69
C ILE A 128 5.06 1.43 -1.31
N CYS A 129 5.90 0.87 -0.46
CA CYS A 129 7.15 1.51 -0.06
C CYS A 129 8.19 0.52 0.45
N GLY A 130 9.45 0.96 0.45
CA GLY A 130 10.58 0.23 1.04
C GLY A 130 10.63 0.29 2.57
N GLY A 131 9.88 1.20 3.20
CA GLY A 131 9.76 1.35 4.65
C GLY A 131 8.61 2.28 5.02
N LEU A 132 7.61 1.79 5.74
CA LEU A 132 6.41 2.55 6.09
C LEU A 132 6.58 3.26 7.45
N PRO A 133 6.57 4.60 7.49
CA PRO A 133 6.73 5.34 8.74
C PRO A 133 5.57 5.08 9.73
N LYS A 134 5.87 5.02 11.02
CA LYS A 134 4.88 4.76 12.09
C LYS A 134 3.80 5.83 12.18
N ASN A 135 4.09 7.07 11.79
CA ASN A 135 3.06 8.12 11.75
C ASN A 135 1.99 7.77 10.71
N VAL A 136 2.36 7.17 9.58
CA VAL A 136 1.40 6.70 8.58
C VAL A 136 0.56 5.54 9.12
N LEU A 137 1.17 4.60 9.85
CA LEU A 137 0.43 3.55 10.57
C LEU A 137 -0.56 4.15 11.58
N SER A 138 -0.15 5.18 12.33
CA SER A 138 -1.00 5.91 13.27
C SER A 138 -2.15 6.64 12.57
N ASP A 139 -1.90 7.28 11.42
CA ASP A 139 -2.93 7.94 10.60
C ASP A 139 -3.99 6.93 10.13
N ILE A 140 -3.56 5.74 9.70
CA ILE A 140 -4.46 4.65 9.29
C ILE A 140 -5.22 4.10 10.50
N ALA A 141 -4.54 3.89 11.63
CA ALA A 141 -5.16 3.40 12.86
C ALA A 141 -6.23 4.35 13.42
N THR A 142 -6.18 5.64 13.06
CA THR A 142 -7.16 6.65 13.47
C THR A 142 -8.16 7.04 12.38
N ALA A 143 -8.05 6.44 11.19
CA ALA A 143 -8.82 6.80 10.01
C ALA A 143 -10.34 6.59 10.15
N GLU A 144 -11.11 7.39 9.39
CA GLU A 144 -12.56 7.25 9.22
C GLU A 144 -12.87 6.85 7.76
N LEU A 145 -12.79 5.55 7.48
CA LEU A 145 -13.03 4.95 6.16
C LEU A 145 -14.12 3.86 6.25
N PRO A 146 -15.40 4.22 6.40
CA PRO A 146 -16.49 3.27 6.66
C PRO A 146 -16.78 2.31 5.50
N GLU A 147 -16.36 2.67 4.28
CA GLU A 147 -16.54 1.87 3.08
C GLU A 147 -15.31 1.04 2.69
N LEU A 148 -14.21 1.11 3.46
CA LEU A 148 -12.96 0.43 3.13
C LEU A 148 -13.15 -1.09 3.12
N ARG A 149 -12.82 -1.71 1.99
CA ARG A 149 -12.90 -3.16 1.75
C ARG A 149 -11.53 -3.79 1.58
N LYS A 150 -10.56 -3.02 1.07
CA LYS A 150 -9.18 -3.45 0.86
C LYS A 150 -8.20 -2.45 1.46
N LEU A 151 -7.34 -2.93 2.33
CA LEU A 151 -6.18 -2.22 2.87
C LEU A 151 -4.95 -3.07 2.55
N GLU A 152 -3.97 -2.48 1.87
CA GLU A 152 -2.72 -3.17 1.52
C GLU A 152 -1.54 -2.25 1.82
N LEU A 153 -0.65 -2.71 2.69
CA LEU A 153 0.48 -1.95 3.20
C LEU A 153 1.77 -2.75 3.01
N TYR A 154 2.72 -2.16 2.31
CA TYR A 154 4.10 -2.63 2.24
C TYR A 154 4.85 -2.02 3.42
N LEU A 155 5.16 -2.83 4.43
CA LEU A 155 5.74 -2.31 5.68
C LEU A 155 7.22 -1.96 5.54
N GLY A 156 7.96 -2.72 4.73
CA GLY A 156 9.35 -2.51 4.43
C GLY A 156 10.32 -2.84 5.56
N VAL A 157 11.48 -2.20 5.52
CA VAL A 157 12.62 -2.39 6.43
C VAL A 157 13.07 -1.06 7.04
N VAL A 158 13.83 -1.14 8.15
CA VAL A 158 14.34 0.04 8.85
C VAL A 158 15.24 0.93 7.99
N ASP A 159 16.04 0.33 7.10
CA ASP A 159 17.02 1.05 6.27
C ASP A 159 16.36 1.98 5.23
N TYR A 160 15.09 1.73 4.89
CA TYR A 160 14.33 2.52 3.91
C TYR A 160 13.09 3.19 4.51
N GLY A 161 13.06 3.38 5.83
CA GLY A 161 12.12 4.30 6.50
C GLY A 161 11.10 3.67 7.44
N PHE A 162 11.06 2.34 7.60
CA PHE A 162 10.23 1.73 8.64
C PHE A 162 10.79 2.09 10.02
N ASP A 163 10.02 2.79 10.84
CA ASP A 163 10.41 3.12 12.23
C ASP A 163 9.39 2.65 13.26
N GLY A 164 8.48 1.76 12.83
CA GLY A 164 7.44 1.15 13.63
C GLY A 164 7.85 -0.17 14.27
N SER A 165 6.89 -0.78 14.95
CA SER A 165 7.01 -2.07 15.62
C SER A 165 5.68 -2.84 15.52
N LEU A 166 5.65 -4.05 16.08
CA LEU A 166 4.40 -4.80 16.20
C LEU A 166 3.31 -4.02 16.95
N GLU A 167 3.67 -3.15 17.90
CA GLU A 167 2.70 -2.31 18.63
C GLU A 167 1.96 -1.33 17.73
N ASP A 168 2.62 -0.84 16.67
CA ASP A 168 2.05 0.10 15.72
C ASP A 168 1.16 -0.58 14.67
N VAL A 169 1.40 -1.88 14.42
CA VAL A 169 0.60 -2.70 13.48
C VAL A 169 -0.63 -3.31 14.16
N GLN A 170 -0.53 -3.66 15.45
CA GLN A 170 -1.61 -4.29 16.23
C GLN A 170 -2.99 -3.62 16.09
N PRO A 171 -3.13 -2.28 16.09
CA PRO A 171 -4.42 -1.61 15.90
C PRO A 171 -5.14 -1.98 14.58
N LEU A 172 -4.40 -2.40 13.55
CA LEU A 172 -4.94 -2.83 12.26
C LEU A 172 -5.48 -4.27 12.28
N LEU A 173 -5.13 -5.04 13.31
CA LEU A 173 -5.58 -6.41 13.55
C LEU A 173 -6.86 -6.47 14.42
N GLU A 174 -7.36 -5.32 14.86
CA GLU A 174 -8.59 -5.21 15.65
C GLU A 174 -9.84 -5.09 14.77
N LYS A 175 -10.97 -5.61 15.28
CA LYS A 175 -12.26 -5.52 14.59
C LYS A 175 -12.89 -4.14 14.75
N GLY A 176 -13.67 -3.73 13.74
CA GLY A 176 -14.61 -2.60 13.87
C GLY A 176 -14.07 -1.23 13.47
N ARG A 177 -12.75 -1.08 13.27
CA ARG A 177 -12.18 0.13 12.66
C ARG A 177 -12.66 0.32 11.23
N PHE A 178 -12.54 -0.74 10.43
CA PHE A 178 -12.97 -0.80 9.04
C PHE A 178 -14.07 -1.86 8.92
N PRO A 179 -15.36 -1.50 9.13
CA PRO A 179 -16.44 -2.47 9.30
C PRO A 179 -16.76 -3.29 8.05
N LYS A 180 -16.26 -2.89 6.87
CA LYS A 180 -16.44 -3.58 5.59
C LYS A 180 -15.15 -4.20 5.05
N LEU A 181 -14.07 -4.21 5.84
CA LEU A 181 -12.78 -4.74 5.38
C LEU A 181 -12.88 -6.23 5.11
N GLU A 182 -12.60 -6.62 3.87
CA GLU A 182 -12.63 -7.99 3.37
C GLU A 182 -11.22 -8.47 2.99
N TYR A 183 -10.29 -7.56 2.67
CA TYR A 183 -8.89 -7.82 2.35
C TYR A 183 -7.98 -6.99 3.26
N LEU A 184 -7.04 -7.66 3.93
CA LEU A 184 -5.95 -7.02 4.64
C LEU A 184 -4.62 -7.59 4.15
N GLY A 185 -3.78 -6.72 3.58
CA GLY A 185 -2.40 -7.01 3.23
C GLY A 185 -1.45 -6.26 4.16
N LEU A 186 -0.65 -7.00 4.93
CA LEU A 186 0.49 -6.48 5.69
C LEU A 186 1.72 -7.18 5.14
N LYS A 187 2.16 -6.67 4.00
CA LYS A 187 3.14 -7.29 3.12
C LYS A 187 4.53 -6.74 3.38
N ASN A 188 5.52 -7.40 2.79
CA ASN A 188 6.85 -6.82 2.61
C ASN A 188 7.49 -6.38 3.93
N SER A 189 7.34 -7.14 5.02
CA SER A 189 7.84 -6.74 6.34
C SER A 189 9.06 -7.53 6.77
N GLU A 190 10.03 -6.85 7.41
CA GLU A 190 11.13 -7.52 8.13
C GLU A 190 10.69 -8.26 9.40
N ILE A 191 9.54 -7.88 9.99
CA ILE A 191 8.96 -8.50 11.20
C ILE A 191 7.75 -9.40 10.87
N GLN A 192 7.78 -10.07 9.72
CA GLN A 192 6.61 -10.80 9.21
C GLN A 192 6.19 -11.97 10.13
N ASP A 193 7.13 -12.61 10.82
CA ASP A 193 6.84 -13.69 11.78
C ASP A 193 6.07 -13.16 13.00
N GLU A 194 6.47 -12.01 13.54
CA GLU A 194 5.81 -11.34 14.66
C GLU A 194 4.38 -10.94 14.31
N ILE A 195 4.19 -10.37 13.11
CA ILE A 195 2.88 -10.01 12.59
C ILE A 195 2.02 -11.25 12.41
N ALA A 196 2.56 -12.33 11.82
CA ALA A 196 1.85 -13.59 11.64
C ALA A 196 1.40 -14.20 12.97
N LYS A 197 2.29 -14.22 13.97
CA LYS A 197 2.00 -14.69 15.33
C LYS A 197 0.88 -13.88 15.99
N ALA A 198 0.90 -12.55 15.87
CA ALA A 198 -0.15 -11.68 16.41
C ALA A 198 -1.49 -11.85 15.68
N ALA A 199 -1.44 -11.96 14.35
CA ALA A 199 -2.63 -12.08 13.51
C ALA A 199 -3.33 -13.44 13.68
N ALA A 200 -2.61 -14.52 13.98
CA ALA A 200 -3.16 -15.86 14.13
C ALA A 200 -4.39 -15.92 15.06
N GLU A 201 -4.43 -15.09 16.11
CA GLU A 201 -5.55 -15.03 17.04
C GLU A 201 -6.32 -13.70 17.00
N ALA A 202 -6.06 -12.85 16.00
CA ALA A 202 -6.60 -11.51 15.93
C ALA A 202 -8.12 -11.48 15.65
N PRO A 203 -8.87 -10.52 16.24
CA PRO A 203 -10.30 -10.35 15.98
C PRO A 203 -10.66 -10.02 14.52
N ILE A 204 -9.75 -9.40 13.76
CA ILE A 204 -10.01 -9.02 12.36
C ILE A 204 -10.31 -10.23 11.46
N LEU A 205 -9.77 -11.42 11.79
CA LEU A 205 -9.98 -12.65 11.01
C LEU A 205 -11.45 -13.05 10.90
N GLU A 206 -12.31 -12.62 11.83
CA GLU A 206 -13.75 -12.92 11.80
C GLU A 206 -14.50 -12.20 10.66
N GLN A 207 -13.92 -11.17 10.05
CA GLN A 207 -14.54 -10.41 8.95
C GLN A 207 -13.79 -10.51 7.62
N LEU A 208 -12.50 -10.86 7.65
CA LEU A 208 -11.69 -10.95 6.45
C LEU A 208 -12.08 -12.15 5.58
N GLN A 209 -11.96 -11.95 4.28
CA GLN A 209 -11.99 -13.00 3.27
C GLN A 209 -10.58 -13.35 2.81
N VAL A 210 -9.69 -12.35 2.73
CA VAL A 210 -8.31 -12.50 2.31
C VAL A 210 -7.39 -11.87 3.34
N LEU A 211 -6.37 -12.64 3.73
CA LEU A 211 -5.21 -12.14 4.47
C LEU A 211 -3.99 -12.32 3.58
N ASP A 212 -3.20 -11.27 3.42
CA ASP A 212 -2.00 -11.27 2.59
C ASP A 212 -0.78 -10.85 3.41
N PHE A 213 0.12 -11.81 3.65
CA PHE A 213 1.40 -11.66 4.32
C PHE A 213 2.56 -12.01 3.38
N SER A 214 2.34 -11.86 2.08
CA SER A 214 3.36 -12.10 1.06
C SER A 214 4.48 -11.06 1.11
N GLU A 215 5.55 -11.37 0.39
CA GLU A 215 6.65 -10.44 0.08
C GLU A 215 7.51 -10.08 1.29
N GLY A 216 7.25 -10.67 2.46
CA GLY A 216 7.98 -10.42 3.70
C GLY A 216 8.97 -11.53 4.07
N THR A 217 9.47 -11.45 5.30
CA THR A 217 10.48 -12.40 5.82
C THR A 217 9.87 -13.65 6.46
N LEU A 218 8.63 -14.03 6.14
CA LEU A 218 7.91 -15.12 6.84
C LEU A 218 8.70 -16.44 6.84
N SER A 219 8.98 -17.00 8.02
CA SER A 219 9.58 -18.33 8.17
C SER A 219 8.60 -19.37 8.70
N ASP A 220 9.12 -20.57 8.96
CA ASP A 220 8.40 -21.63 9.66
C ASP A 220 7.79 -21.18 10.99
N GLU A 221 8.38 -20.22 11.70
CA GLU A 221 7.85 -19.77 12.99
C GLU A 221 6.50 -19.04 12.87
N GLY A 222 6.42 -18.04 11.99
CA GLY A 222 5.17 -17.31 11.73
C GLY A 222 4.16 -18.19 11.01
N ALA A 223 4.63 -19.00 10.06
CA ALA A 223 3.82 -19.97 9.34
C ALA A 223 3.17 -21.02 10.26
N GLU A 224 3.91 -21.57 11.23
CA GLU A 224 3.37 -22.50 12.21
C GLU A 224 2.27 -21.87 13.05
N ALA A 225 2.49 -20.62 13.50
CA ALA A 225 1.51 -19.91 14.31
C ALA A 225 0.17 -19.73 13.57
N LEU A 226 0.24 -19.36 12.28
CA LEU A 226 -0.95 -19.29 11.43
C LEU A 226 -1.57 -20.67 11.24
N LEU A 227 -0.80 -21.68 10.84
CA LEU A 227 -1.31 -23.03 10.57
C LEU A 227 -1.99 -23.68 11.78
N ALA A 228 -1.53 -23.35 12.99
CA ALA A 228 -2.11 -23.80 14.26
C ALA A 228 -3.41 -23.09 14.65
N SER A 229 -3.73 -21.94 14.02
CA SER A 229 -4.93 -21.18 14.33
C SER A 229 -6.19 -21.76 13.67
N ASP A 230 -7.25 -21.91 14.45
CA ASP A 230 -8.56 -22.25 13.93
C ASP A 230 -9.27 -21.05 13.28
N LYS A 231 -8.88 -19.81 13.62
CA LYS A 231 -9.51 -18.60 13.09
C LYS A 231 -9.19 -18.37 11.62
N ILE A 232 -7.96 -18.67 11.19
CA ILE A 232 -7.55 -18.47 9.80
C ILE A 232 -8.33 -19.36 8.82
N LYS A 233 -8.89 -20.48 9.29
CA LYS A 233 -9.68 -21.42 8.47
C LYS A 233 -10.99 -20.80 7.94
N GLN A 234 -11.38 -19.64 8.47
CA GLN A 234 -12.54 -18.87 8.01
C GLN A 234 -12.23 -18.04 6.75
N LEU A 235 -10.95 -17.78 6.48
CA LEU A 235 -10.51 -17.04 5.29
C LEU A 235 -10.86 -17.83 4.02
N LYS A 236 -11.23 -17.10 2.96
CA LYS A 236 -11.38 -17.67 1.62
C LYS A 236 -10.04 -17.89 0.95
N HIS A 237 -9.04 -17.07 1.27
CA HIS A 237 -7.70 -17.17 0.73
C HIS A 237 -6.67 -16.60 1.72
N LEU A 238 -5.50 -17.24 1.78
CA LEU A 238 -4.33 -16.77 2.51
C LEU A 238 -3.16 -16.68 1.55
N ASN A 239 -2.59 -15.50 1.38
CA ASN A 239 -1.40 -15.32 0.54
C ASN A 239 -0.15 -15.23 1.43
N LEU A 240 0.75 -16.20 1.26
CA LEU A 240 2.06 -16.27 1.92
C LEU A 240 3.19 -16.34 0.89
N SER A 241 2.95 -15.96 -0.38
CA SER A 241 3.97 -16.03 -1.44
C SER A 241 5.17 -15.13 -1.14
N TYR A 242 6.35 -15.43 -1.69
CA TYR A 242 7.60 -14.75 -1.33
C TYR A 242 7.84 -14.86 0.18
N HIS A 243 8.51 -15.95 0.56
CA HIS A 243 8.68 -16.36 1.95
C HIS A 243 9.98 -17.16 2.14
N TYR A 244 10.33 -17.43 3.39
CA TYR A 244 11.50 -18.22 3.80
C TYR A 244 11.13 -19.52 4.53
N MET A 245 9.88 -19.99 4.39
CA MET A 245 9.48 -21.32 4.88
C MET A 245 10.29 -22.45 4.23
N THR A 246 10.51 -23.51 5.00
CA THR A 246 11.13 -24.75 4.52
C THR A 246 10.19 -25.55 3.63
N ASP A 247 10.75 -26.47 2.83
CA ASP A 247 9.97 -27.42 2.02
C ASP A 247 8.99 -28.24 2.87
N GLU A 248 9.37 -28.58 4.10
CA GLU A 248 8.51 -29.31 5.03
C GLU A 248 7.29 -28.47 5.43
N MET A 249 7.50 -27.20 5.77
CA MET A 249 6.42 -26.29 6.12
C MET A 249 5.48 -26.02 4.92
N MET A 250 6.04 -25.78 3.73
CA MET A 250 5.23 -25.64 2.50
C MET A 250 4.41 -26.88 2.21
N LEU A 251 4.96 -28.08 2.41
CA LEU A 251 4.22 -29.34 2.23
C LEU A 251 3.02 -29.41 3.18
N ARG A 252 3.20 -28.98 4.44
CA ARG A 252 2.11 -28.94 5.44
C ARG A 252 1.03 -27.94 5.04
N TRP A 253 1.39 -26.76 4.55
CA TRP A 253 0.43 -25.78 4.03
C TRP A 253 -0.35 -26.30 2.83
N ASN A 254 0.33 -26.91 1.86
CA ASN A 254 -0.30 -27.54 0.70
C ASN A 254 -1.27 -28.68 1.10
N GLN A 255 -1.04 -29.32 2.24
CA GLN A 255 -1.90 -30.38 2.79
C GLN A 255 -2.96 -29.88 3.78
N SER A 256 -2.97 -28.59 4.12
CA SER A 256 -3.90 -28.00 5.10
C SER A 256 -5.37 -28.06 4.66
N GLY A 257 -5.62 -28.16 3.35
CA GLY A 257 -6.94 -28.07 2.75
C GLY A 257 -7.49 -26.64 2.62
N MET A 258 -6.71 -25.63 3.01
CA MET A 258 -7.03 -24.22 2.79
C MET A 258 -6.65 -23.77 1.38
N SER A 259 -7.32 -22.72 0.88
CA SER A 259 -6.80 -21.99 -0.28
C SER A 259 -5.67 -21.10 0.21
N VAL A 260 -4.43 -21.52 -0.04
CA VAL A 260 -3.23 -20.82 0.37
C VAL A 260 -2.27 -20.72 -0.81
N ASP A 261 -1.62 -19.56 -0.97
CA ASP A 261 -0.47 -19.39 -1.86
C ASP A 261 0.81 -19.44 -1.03
N VAL A 262 1.68 -20.41 -1.33
CA VAL A 262 3.02 -20.59 -0.75
C VAL A 262 4.07 -20.68 -1.87
N SER A 263 3.85 -19.92 -2.95
CA SER A 263 4.79 -19.84 -4.06
C SER A 263 5.95 -18.89 -3.78
N ASP A 264 6.97 -18.92 -4.64
CA ASP A 264 8.12 -18.02 -4.57
C ASP A 264 8.93 -18.15 -3.27
N GLN A 265 9.29 -19.38 -2.90
CA GLN A 265 10.19 -19.65 -1.79
C GLN A 265 11.56 -19.00 -2.04
N GLN A 266 12.05 -18.25 -1.06
CA GLN A 266 13.38 -17.66 -1.01
C GLN A 266 14.33 -18.52 -0.15
N GLU A 267 15.61 -18.45 -0.45
CA GLU A 267 16.67 -19.06 0.36
C GLU A 267 17.24 -17.99 1.31
N SER A 268 17.43 -18.33 2.59
CA SER A 268 18.23 -17.49 3.49
C SER A 268 19.70 -17.64 3.13
N ASP A 269 20.47 -16.56 3.25
CA ASP A 269 21.92 -16.61 3.02
C ASP A 269 22.67 -17.34 4.15
N GLU A 270 23.98 -17.52 4.00
CA GLU A 270 24.83 -18.25 4.96
C GLU A 270 24.83 -17.65 6.39
N GLU A 271 24.31 -16.43 6.55
CA GLU A 271 24.22 -15.69 7.82
C GLU A 271 22.78 -15.63 8.38
N ASP A 272 21.83 -16.39 7.80
CA ASP A 272 20.40 -16.44 8.18
C ASP A 272 19.65 -15.10 8.04
N TRP A 273 20.11 -14.19 7.17
CA TRP A 273 19.39 -12.94 6.87
C TRP A 273 18.26 -13.20 5.87
N ARG A 274 17.13 -12.52 6.11
CA ARG A 274 15.92 -12.58 5.28
C ARG A 274 15.56 -11.17 4.87
N PHE A 275 15.24 -10.99 3.59
CA PHE A 275 14.92 -9.69 3.02
C PHE A 275 13.50 -9.68 2.46
N PRO A 276 12.70 -8.65 2.78
CA PRO A 276 11.46 -8.39 2.05
C PRO A 276 11.73 -8.15 0.55
N MET A 277 10.70 -8.35 -0.28
CA MET A 277 10.82 -8.29 -1.74
C MET A 277 11.17 -6.90 -2.28
N LEU A 278 10.58 -5.86 -1.70
CA LEU A 278 10.67 -4.48 -2.17
C LEU A 278 11.30 -3.61 -1.09
N THR A 279 12.55 -3.21 -1.28
CA THR A 279 13.27 -2.39 -0.31
C THR A 279 13.79 -1.09 -0.93
N GLU A 280 14.37 -1.18 -2.13
CA GLU A 280 14.85 -0.05 -2.94
C GLU A 280 13.93 0.23 -4.13
#